data_AF-A0A6L3Y984-F1
#
_entry.id   AF-A0A6L3Y984-F1
#
_cell.length_a   1.000
_cell.length_b   1.000
_cell.length_c   1.000
_cell.angle_alpha   90.00
_cell.angle_beta   90.00
_cell.angle_gamma   90.00
#
_symmetry.space_group_name_H-M   'P 1'
#
loop_
_entity.id
_entity.type
_entity.pdbx_description
1 polymer ?
#
loop_
_entity_poly.entity_id
_entity_poly.type
_entity_poly.pdbx_seq_one_letter_code
_entity_poly.pdbx_strand_id
1 'polypeptide(L)'
;MAAHFSISPHMTAADFDCPIRNTYLGQAHIAGTGPEGTTCRQCKHWGKTKSVKDEHGNYVEKFAPPKRNGKKHKPFPGEPKDAYCLKPILNKAKRAIPHRALSCRFFEPSENPMPILTGKDA
;
A
#
# COMPACT_ATOMS: atom_id res chain seq x y z
N MET A 1 44.51 14.09 11.29
CA MET A 1 44.69 13.01 10.30
C MET A 1 43.31 12.60 9.82
N ALA A 2 42.97 12.85 8.56
CA ALA A 2 41.70 12.43 8.00
C ALA A 2 41.78 10.94 7.66
N ALA A 3 41.02 10.09 8.35
CA ALA A 3 40.86 8.70 7.97
C ALA A 3 40.13 8.66 6.62
N HIS A 4 40.85 8.34 5.55
CA HIS A 4 40.24 8.06 4.26
C HIS A 4 39.45 6.75 4.40
N PHE A 5 38.12 6.85 4.50
CA PHE A 5 37.26 5.69 4.36
C PHE A 5 37.42 5.15 2.93
N SER A 6 37.96 3.95 2.80
CA SER A 6 38.04 3.21 1.55
C SER A 6 36.63 2.75 1.15
N ILE A 7 35.88 3.62 0.47
CA ILE A 7 34.64 3.23 -0.19
C ILE A 7 35.04 2.34 -1.36
N SER A 8 34.63 1.07 -1.36
CA SER A 8 34.96 0.13 -2.44
C SER A 8 34.46 0.66 -3.78
N PRO A 9 35.25 0.56 -4.86
CA PRO A 9 34.75 0.83 -6.20
C PRO A 9 33.64 -0.19 -6.47
N HIS A 10 32.46 0.27 -6.88
CA HIS A 10 31.23 -0.53 -7.06
C HIS A 10 30.42 -0.79 -5.79
N MET A 11 29.83 0.27 -5.23
CA MET A 11 28.61 0.13 -4.42
C MET A 11 27.46 -0.41 -5.31
N THR A 12 27.45 -1.70 -5.58
CA THR A 12 26.33 -2.39 -6.23
C THR A 12 25.26 -2.70 -5.18
N ALA A 13 24.00 -2.56 -5.54
CA ALA A 13 22.89 -2.97 -4.67
C ALA A 13 23.06 -4.44 -4.29
N ALA A 14 22.94 -4.73 -3.00
CA ALA A 14 22.99 -6.09 -2.50
C ALA A 14 21.59 -6.71 -2.54
N ASP A 15 21.50 -8.03 -2.52
CA ASP A 15 20.20 -8.72 -2.58
C ASP A 15 19.27 -8.35 -1.41
N PHE A 16 19.84 -8.01 -0.25
CA PHE A 16 19.07 -7.53 0.91
C PHE A 16 18.44 -6.13 0.71
N ASP A 17 18.81 -5.40 -0.34
CA ASP A 17 18.19 -4.11 -0.68
C ASP A 17 16.87 -4.28 -1.45
N CYS A 18 16.56 -5.49 -1.94
CA CYS A 18 15.35 -5.77 -2.72
C CYS A 18 14.05 -5.35 -2.00
N PRO A 19 13.85 -5.63 -0.69
CA PRO A 19 12.66 -5.17 0.04
C PRO A 19 12.53 -3.65 0.07
N ILE A 20 13.65 -2.93 0.22
CA ILE A 20 13.68 -1.46 0.24
C ILE A 20 13.26 -0.92 -1.13
N ARG A 21 13.80 -1.50 -2.21
CA ARG A 21 13.44 -1.13 -3.58
C ARG A 21 11.96 -1.39 -3.92
N ASN A 22 11.40 -2.46 -3.37
CA ASN A 22 10.00 -2.82 -3.55
C ASN A 22 9.04 -2.03 -2.64
N THR A 23 9.58 -1.22 -1.73
CA THR A 23 8.80 -0.39 -0.81
C THR A 23 8.30 0.87 -1.52
N TYR A 24 6.99 1.06 -1.53
CA TYR A 24 6.38 2.28 -2.04
C TYR A 24 6.45 3.38 -0.99
N LEU A 25 6.72 4.63 -1.40
CA LEU A 25 6.84 5.78 -0.50
C LEU A 25 5.67 5.94 0.49
N GLY A 26 4.46 5.56 0.10
CA GLY A 26 3.26 5.67 0.95
C GLY A 26 3.07 4.53 1.95
N GLN A 27 3.87 3.47 1.87
CA GLN A 27 3.75 2.31 2.76
C GLN A 27 4.13 2.66 4.20
N ALA A 28 3.53 1.92 5.12
CA ALA A 28 3.78 2.09 6.55
C ALA A 28 5.17 1.59 6.99
N HIS A 29 5.68 0.57 6.30
CA HIS A 29 6.99 -0.03 6.56
C HIS A 29 7.47 -0.73 5.28
N ILE A 30 8.69 -1.29 5.32
CA ILE A 30 9.33 -2.06 4.26
C ILE A 30 8.37 -3.14 3.70
N ALA A 31 8.25 -3.20 2.38
CA ALA A 31 7.45 -4.19 1.66
C ALA A 31 8.03 -5.59 1.81
N GLY A 32 7.17 -6.60 1.93
CA GLY A 32 7.57 -8.01 2.04
C GLY A 32 7.93 -8.45 3.46
N THR A 33 7.83 -7.56 4.46
CA THR A 33 8.04 -7.93 5.87
C THR A 33 6.75 -8.35 6.59
N GLY A 34 5.64 -8.50 5.86
CA GLY A 34 4.37 -9.02 6.39
C GLY A 34 4.22 -10.52 6.10
N PRO A 35 3.03 -11.11 6.36
CA PRO A 35 2.78 -12.53 6.12
C PRO A 35 3.00 -12.91 4.64
N GLU A 36 3.53 -14.12 4.40
CA GLU A 36 3.84 -14.59 3.05
C GLU A 36 2.60 -14.58 2.13
N GLY A 37 2.81 -14.18 0.87
CA GLY A 37 1.74 -14.12 -0.13
C GLY A 37 0.71 -13.00 0.06
N THR A 38 0.85 -12.14 1.09
CA THR A 38 -0.11 -11.07 1.34
C THR A 38 0.28 -9.73 0.71
N THR A 39 -0.74 -8.96 0.34
CA THR A 39 -0.60 -7.65 -0.32
C THR A 39 -1.21 -6.53 0.51
N CYS A 40 -0.76 -5.29 0.30
CA CYS A 40 -1.36 -4.11 0.96
C CYS A 40 -2.87 -4.04 0.75
N ARG A 41 -3.40 -4.49 -0.40
CA ARG A 41 -4.84 -4.55 -0.69
C ARG A 41 -5.64 -5.36 0.33
N GLN A 42 -5.04 -6.41 0.89
CA GLN A 42 -5.69 -7.27 1.89
C GLN A 42 -5.64 -6.66 3.30
N CYS A 43 -4.99 -5.51 3.47
CA CYS A 43 -4.87 -4.84 4.75
C CYS A 43 -6.09 -3.95 5.04
N LYS A 44 -6.59 -3.99 6.28
CA LYS A 44 -7.65 -3.10 6.79
C LYS A 44 -7.34 -1.61 6.61
N HIS A 45 -6.06 -1.26 6.55
CA HIS A 45 -5.62 0.13 6.41
C HIS A 45 -5.49 0.62 4.97
N TRP A 46 -5.72 -0.21 3.95
CA TRP A 46 -5.52 0.18 2.56
C TRP A 46 -6.80 0.76 1.95
N GLY A 47 -6.89 2.09 1.89
CA GLY A 47 -8.11 2.77 1.46
C GLY A 47 -8.09 4.25 1.75
N LYS A 48 -9.28 4.78 2.05
CA LYS A 48 -9.46 6.17 2.47
C LYS A 48 -10.53 6.28 3.54
N THR A 49 -10.35 7.21 4.45
CA THR A 49 -11.39 7.60 5.40
C THR A 49 -12.33 8.59 4.74
N LYS A 50 -13.63 8.46 5.00
CA LYS A 50 -14.65 9.43 4.58
C LYS A 50 -15.51 9.81 5.77
N SER A 51 -15.78 11.09 5.93
CA SER A 51 -16.77 11.59 6.87
C SER A 51 -18.18 11.32 6.31
N VAL A 52 -18.98 10.55 7.02
CA VAL A 52 -20.37 10.22 6.69
C VAL A 52 -21.26 10.73 7.83
N LYS A 53 -22.42 11.30 7.52
CA LYS A 53 -23.41 11.66 8.55
C LYS A 53 -24.10 10.41 9.06
N ASP A 54 -24.18 10.26 10.37
CA ASP A 54 -25.02 9.25 11.01
C ASP A 54 -26.47 9.73 11.13
N GLU A 55 -27.35 8.83 11.57
CA GLU A 55 -28.80 9.06 11.75
C GLU A 55 -29.11 10.22 12.71
N HIS A 56 -28.18 10.53 13.61
CA HIS A 56 -28.28 11.65 14.56
C HIS A 56 -27.66 12.97 14.05
N GLY A 57 -27.24 13.03 12.78
CA GLY A 57 -26.68 14.25 12.18
C GLY A 57 -25.20 14.52 12.48
N ASN A 58 -24.54 13.67 13.27
CA ASN A 58 -23.11 13.77 13.56
C ASN A 58 -22.25 13.22 12.41
N TYR A 59 -21.08 13.82 12.18
CA TYR A 59 -20.11 13.32 11.19
C TYR A 59 -19.20 12.28 11.84
N VAL A 60 -19.23 11.05 11.32
CA VAL A 60 -18.30 9.97 11.71
C VAL A 60 -17.39 9.57 10.56
N GLU A 61 -16.16 9.21 10.91
CA GLU A 61 -15.18 8.71 9.97
C GLU A 61 -15.40 7.22 9.69
N LYS A 62 -15.81 6.89 8.45
CA LYS A 62 -15.95 5.50 7.99
C LYS A 62 -14.86 5.14 7.00
N PHE A 63 -14.33 3.94 7.14
CA PHE A 63 -13.40 3.37 6.17
C PHE A 63 -14.11 3.12 4.84
N ALA A 64 -13.54 3.60 3.75
CA ALA A 64 -14.01 3.34 2.41
C ALA A 64 -12.88 2.72 1.57
N PRO A 65 -13.09 1.53 1.00
CA PRO A 65 -12.11 0.94 0.10
C PRO A 65 -12.00 1.79 -1.19
N PRO A 66 -10.90 1.68 -1.95
CA PRO A 66 -10.68 2.50 -3.14
C PRO A 66 -11.69 2.21 -4.24
N LYS A 67 -11.82 3.15 -5.19
CA LYS A 67 -12.65 2.90 -6.38
C LYS A 67 -11.89 1.98 -7.35
N ARG A 68 -12.61 1.33 -8.26
CA ARG A 68 -12.01 0.60 -9.38
C ARG A 68 -11.73 1.52 -10.57
N ASN A 69 -10.82 1.10 -11.42
CA ASN A 69 -10.60 1.67 -12.74
C ASN A 69 -11.81 1.41 -13.64
N GLY A 70 -12.13 2.38 -14.49
CA GLY A 70 -13.19 2.21 -15.48
C GLY A 70 -12.79 1.20 -16.56
N LYS A 71 -13.77 0.65 -17.29
CA LYS A 71 -13.53 -0.30 -18.39
C LYS A 71 -12.63 0.25 -19.50
N LYS A 72 -12.62 1.58 -19.68
CA LYS A 72 -11.82 2.28 -20.70
C LYS A 72 -10.38 2.60 -20.23
N HIS A 73 -9.98 2.17 -19.04
CA HIS A 73 -8.63 2.43 -18.54
C HIS A 73 -7.63 1.57 -19.32
N LYS A 74 -6.72 2.22 -20.05
CA LYS A 74 -5.80 1.56 -20.98
C LYS A 74 -4.95 0.43 -20.35
N PRO A 75 -4.26 0.65 -19.22
CA PRO A 75 -3.32 -0.36 -18.74
C PRO A 75 -3.97 -1.41 -17.84
N PHE A 76 -5.03 -1.04 -17.10
CA PHE A 76 -5.59 -1.86 -16.02
C PHE A 76 -7.11 -1.65 -15.90
N PRO A 77 -7.92 -2.21 -16.82
CA PRO A 77 -9.37 -2.08 -16.76
C PRO A 77 -9.93 -2.90 -15.59
N GLY A 78 -10.84 -2.33 -14.80
CA GLY A 78 -11.54 -3.05 -13.71
C GLY A 78 -10.72 -3.31 -12.43
N GLU A 79 -9.41 -3.14 -12.46
CA GLU A 79 -8.55 -3.27 -11.28
C GLU A 79 -8.80 -2.19 -10.22
N PRO A 80 -8.54 -2.47 -8.93
CA PRO A 80 -8.55 -1.46 -7.87
C PRO A 80 -7.60 -0.29 -8.17
N LYS A 81 -8.05 0.94 -7.91
CA LYS A 81 -7.15 2.09 -7.91
C LYS A 81 -6.18 2.03 -6.74
N ASP A 82 -5.01 2.65 -6.94
CA ASP A 82 -4.04 2.88 -5.87
C ASP A 82 -4.69 3.63 -4.70
N ALA A 83 -4.31 3.25 -3.48
CA ALA A 83 -4.90 3.78 -2.26
C ALA A 83 -3.85 4.14 -1.22
N TYR A 84 -4.25 4.93 -0.23
CA TYR A 84 -3.38 5.29 0.87
C TYR A 84 -3.32 4.16 1.89
N CYS A 85 -2.21 4.07 2.61
CA CYS A 85 -2.18 3.33 3.87
C CYS A 85 -2.59 4.27 5.00
N LEU A 86 -3.58 3.86 5.79
CA LEU A 86 -4.15 4.64 6.89
C LEU A 86 -3.56 4.30 8.27
N LYS A 87 -2.52 3.45 8.33
CA LYS A 87 -1.82 3.17 9.60
C LYS A 87 -1.24 4.48 10.16
N PRO A 88 -1.55 4.87 11.41
CA PRO A 88 -1.09 6.11 12.03
C PRO A 88 0.39 5.98 12.43
N ILE A 89 1.28 6.46 11.57
CA ILE A 89 2.74 6.44 11.78
C ILE A 89 3.25 7.87 11.55
N LEU A 90 4.18 8.30 12.40
CA LEU A 90 4.83 9.61 12.29
C LEU A 90 5.55 9.77 10.95
N ASN A 91 5.48 10.97 10.36
CA ASN A 91 6.20 11.38 9.14
C ASN A 91 5.98 10.50 7.90
N LYS A 92 4.91 9.71 7.88
CA LYS A 92 4.59 8.88 6.73
C LYS A 92 4.15 9.72 5.54
N ALA A 93 4.77 9.47 4.39
CA ALA A 93 4.40 10.18 3.17
C ALA A 93 2.97 9.83 2.73
N LYS A 94 2.21 10.87 2.36
CA LYS A 94 0.86 10.73 1.82
C LYS A 94 0.92 10.39 0.32
N ARG A 95 1.33 9.17 0.00
CA ARG A 95 1.39 8.65 -1.38
C ARG A 95 0.50 7.42 -1.53
N ALA A 96 -0.06 7.25 -2.72
CA ALA A 96 -0.85 6.08 -3.04
C ALA A 96 0.06 4.86 -3.28
N ILE A 97 -0.45 3.69 -2.90
CA ILE A 97 0.23 2.41 -2.99
C ILE A 97 -0.63 1.52 -3.89
N PRO A 98 -0.06 0.85 -4.90
CA PRO A 98 -0.82 -0.03 -5.77
C PRO A 98 -1.25 -1.30 -5.04
N HIS A 99 -2.32 -1.91 -5.53
CA HIS A 99 -2.93 -3.08 -4.88
C HIS A 99 -1.99 -4.31 -4.80
N ARG A 100 -0.98 -4.36 -5.66
CA ARG A 100 -0.01 -5.47 -5.81
C ARG A 100 1.20 -5.33 -4.89
N ALA A 101 1.32 -4.21 -4.19
CA ALA A 101 2.42 -3.99 -3.27
C ALA A 101 2.39 -5.05 -2.16
N LEU A 102 3.55 -5.66 -1.88
CA LEU A 102 3.67 -6.65 -0.81
C LEU A 102 3.31 -6.02 0.54
N SER A 103 2.72 -6.81 1.42
CA SER A 103 2.37 -6.36 2.76
C SER A 103 3.61 -6.02 3.58
N CYS A 104 3.43 -5.12 4.55
CA CYS A 104 4.48 -4.71 5.47
C CYS A 104 4.26 -5.34 6.85
N ARG A 105 5.20 -5.14 7.79
CA ARG A 105 5.12 -5.69 9.16
C ARG A 105 3.84 -5.30 9.92
N PHE A 106 3.24 -4.15 9.62
CA PHE A 106 1.99 -3.68 10.23
C PHE A 106 0.73 -4.17 9.52
N PHE A 107 0.81 -5.31 8.84
CA PHE A 107 -0.33 -5.88 8.13
C PHE A 107 -1.40 -6.35 9.12
N GLU A 108 -2.63 -5.86 8.92
CA GLU A 108 -3.82 -6.32 9.63
C GLU A 108 -4.82 -6.83 8.59
N PRO A 109 -5.23 -8.11 8.63
CA PRO A 109 -6.11 -8.66 7.62
C PRO A 109 -7.48 -7.96 7.64
N SER A 110 -7.96 -7.58 6.46
CA SER A 110 -9.33 -7.10 6.28
C SER A 110 -10.28 -8.29 6.20
N GLU A 111 -11.45 -8.20 6.86
CA GLU A 111 -12.51 -9.23 6.78
C GLU A 111 -13.00 -9.42 5.34
N ASN A 112 -13.15 -8.31 4.61
CA ASN A 112 -13.63 -8.29 3.24
C ASN A 112 -12.60 -7.58 2.35
N PRO A 113 -11.50 -8.24 1.94
CA PRO A 113 -10.50 -7.65 1.07
C PRO A 113 -11.11 -7.41 -0.32
N MET A 114 -10.82 -6.24 -0.90
CA MET A 114 -11.32 -5.90 -2.24
C MET A 114 -10.77 -6.91 -3.27
N PRO A 115 -11.59 -7.59 -4.10
CA PRO A 115 -11.09 -8.54 -5.10
C PRO A 115 -10.26 -7.85 -6.21
N ILE A 116 -9.33 -8.54 -6.87
CA ILE A 116 -8.50 -7.93 -7.93
C ILE A 116 -9.37 -7.72 -9.16
N LEU A 117 -10.00 -8.78 -9.66
CA LEU A 117 -10.89 -8.75 -10.81
C LEU A 117 -12.32 -9.08 -10.37
N THR A 118 -13.31 -8.45 -11.01
CA THR A 118 -14.72 -8.78 -10.83
C THR A 118 -15.25 -9.35 -12.13
N GLY A 119 -15.12 -10.68 -12.30
CA GLY A 119 -16.01 -11.57 -13.06
C GLY A 119 -16.59 -11.13 -14.41
N LYS A 120 -15.90 -10.29 -15.20
CA LYS A 120 -16.17 -10.17 -16.65
C LYS A 120 -15.05 -10.75 -17.51
N ASP A 121 -14.00 -11.26 -16.88
CA ASP A 121 -12.83 -11.88 -17.50
C ASP A 121 -12.61 -13.31 -16.93
N ALA A 122 -13.67 -13.96 -16.45
CA ALA A 122 -13.70 -15.40 -16.15
C ALA A 122 -14.56 -16.11 -17.20
#